data_AF-A0A916XE12-F1
#
_entry.id   AF-A0A916XE12-F1
#
_cell.length_a   1.000
_cell.length_b   1.000
_cell.length_c   1.000
_cell.angle_alpha   90.00
_cell.angle_beta   90.00
_cell.angle_gamma   90.00
#
_symmetry.space_group_name_H-M   'P 1'
#
loop_
_entity.id
_entity.type
_entity.pdbx_description
1 polymer ?
#
loop_
_entity_poly.entity_id
_entity_poly.type
_entity_poly.pdbx_seq_one_letter_code
_entity_poly.pdbx_strand_id
1 'polypeptide(L)'
;MNLRNPSKATAALLATIFLSAFSPGSHASNDGKLCEGPAGIVFCGSLMAIQALTPKTAAERLNDAARNGELENLKNLLKFFPDTVQPLHLLSTAMYSYIYRENSQAKDADKLKTIQFLLNRGVDVTDGGTNKFVVSLASGVLNTRRLEMTELVLAYGASAKDVELSVLVLTAGRHGYAESDDLYYRMLKLLLEHDADPNRTERGRKPALLTLVTLNQFPMAELLLQHGADPDAGKNPTEPSGLLFLAASCGKPDYKWTSKEVADRNWNKCLSDLPAKVSFLVGHGADVNGKAGMPSQCATPYDIAKKEDNALLLKTLLELKADPRFGEKCLASG
;
A
#
# COMPACT_ATOMS: atom_id res chain seq x y z
N MET A 1 -68.50 54.06 -6.40
CA MET A 1 -67.71 52.95 -6.99
C MET A 1 -66.62 52.55 -6.01
N ASN A 2 -66.48 51.24 -5.81
CA ASN A 2 -65.97 50.58 -4.61
C ASN A 2 -64.48 50.79 -4.29
N LEU A 3 -64.20 51.11 -3.02
CA LEU A 3 -62.97 50.73 -2.31
C LEU A 3 -63.39 50.14 -0.95
N ARG A 4 -63.20 48.83 -0.78
CA ARG A 4 -63.21 48.14 0.51
C ARG A 4 -61.80 47.66 0.81
N ASN A 5 -61.19 48.25 1.82
CA ASN A 5 -60.24 47.58 2.70
C ASN A 5 -61.08 47.05 3.89
N PRO A 6 -60.78 45.89 4.48
CA PRO A 6 -59.75 45.92 5.53
C PRO A 6 -58.90 44.64 5.71
N SER A 7 -57.61 44.88 5.98
CA SER A 7 -56.76 44.28 7.02
C SER A 7 -56.84 42.78 7.38
N LYS A 8 -55.68 42.13 7.21
CA LYS A 8 -54.93 41.42 8.27
C LYS A 8 -55.73 40.52 9.22
N ALA A 9 -56.13 39.32 8.78
CA ALA A 9 -56.24 38.12 9.63
C ALA A 9 -56.73 36.88 8.83
N THR A 10 -56.10 36.47 7.73
CA THR A 10 -56.42 35.18 7.05
C THR A 10 -55.35 34.74 6.03
N ALA A 11 -54.06 35.03 6.27
CA ALA A 11 -52.96 34.49 5.46
C ALA A 11 -51.92 33.73 6.32
N ALA A 12 -52.38 33.21 7.45
CA ALA A 12 -51.67 32.27 8.30
C ALA A 12 -52.53 31.00 8.42
N LEU A 13 -52.55 30.19 7.36
CA LEU A 13 -52.89 28.76 7.29
C LEU A 13 -53.01 28.44 5.80
N LEU A 14 -52.38 27.35 5.33
CA LEU A 14 -52.29 26.87 3.93
C LEU A 14 -51.02 27.29 3.15
N ALA A 15 -49.86 26.93 3.69
CA ALA A 15 -48.75 26.40 2.87
C ALA A 15 -47.80 25.47 3.67
N THR A 16 -48.15 25.13 4.91
CA THR A 16 -47.62 23.95 5.60
C THR A 16 -48.60 22.80 5.35
N ILE A 17 -48.23 21.89 4.45
CA ILE A 17 -48.68 20.49 4.27
C ILE A 17 -48.52 20.20 2.77
N PHE A 18 -47.30 19.82 2.38
CA PHE A 18 -46.93 18.90 1.30
C PHE A 18 -45.44 19.06 1.05
N LEU A 19 -44.62 18.61 2.00
CA LEU A 19 -43.18 18.32 1.82
C LEU A 19 -42.71 17.46 3.01
N SER A 20 -43.51 16.44 3.36
CA SER A 20 -43.10 15.34 4.24
C SER A 20 -43.21 14.02 3.46
N ALA A 21 -42.58 13.98 2.29
CA ALA A 21 -42.48 12.77 1.48
C ALA A 21 -41.29 12.82 0.50
N PHE A 22 -40.16 13.41 0.88
CA PHE A 22 -38.87 13.14 0.24
C PHE A 22 -37.80 13.39 1.30
N SER A 23 -37.27 12.32 1.88
CA SER A 23 -35.92 12.36 2.44
C SER A 23 -35.00 11.95 1.30
N PRO A 24 -34.31 12.87 0.61
CA PRO A 24 -33.18 12.46 -0.20
C PRO A 24 -32.07 12.07 0.78
N GLY A 25 -31.64 10.81 0.70
CA GLY A 25 -30.40 10.40 1.32
C GLY A 25 -29.26 11.36 0.93
N SER A 26 -28.29 11.48 1.82
CA SER A 26 -27.12 12.37 1.81
C SER A 26 -26.13 12.18 0.63
N HIS A 27 -26.59 11.69 -0.51
CA HIS A 27 -25.85 11.58 -1.76
C HIS A 27 -26.70 12.08 -2.93
N ALA A 28 -26.95 13.39 -2.97
CA ALA A 28 -27.34 14.02 -4.24
C ALA A 28 -26.07 14.18 -5.09
N SER A 29 -25.89 13.27 -6.03
CA SER A 29 -25.08 13.53 -7.23
C SER A 29 -25.62 14.82 -7.86
N ASN A 30 -24.73 15.78 -8.14
CA ASN A 30 -25.07 16.97 -8.91
C ASN A 30 -24.99 16.63 -10.41
N ASP A 31 -25.92 15.82 -10.91
CA ASP A 31 -26.04 15.47 -12.32
C ASP A 31 -26.90 16.49 -13.10
N GLY A 32 -27.06 17.71 -12.58
CA GLY A 32 -27.56 18.90 -13.28
C GLY A 32 -29.05 18.91 -13.63
N LYS A 33 -29.68 17.74 -13.80
CA LYS A 33 -31.07 17.61 -14.27
C LYS A 33 -32.13 18.16 -13.30
N LEU A 34 -31.83 18.24 -12.01
CA LEU A 34 -32.74 18.79 -10.99
C LEU A 34 -32.72 20.33 -10.92
N CYS A 35 -31.72 20.97 -11.52
CA CYS A 35 -31.54 22.42 -11.49
C CYS A 35 -31.91 23.12 -12.82
N GLU A 36 -32.49 22.38 -13.77
CA GLU A 36 -32.95 22.95 -15.05
C GLU A 36 -34.37 23.54 -14.94
N GLY A 37 -34.59 24.65 -15.63
CA GLY A 37 -35.88 25.34 -15.70
C GLY A 37 -36.14 26.31 -14.52
N PRO A 38 -37.13 27.21 -14.66
CA PRO A 38 -37.35 28.30 -13.70
C PRO A 38 -37.68 27.81 -12.29
N ALA A 39 -38.37 26.67 -12.15
CA ALA A 39 -38.64 26.05 -10.85
C ALA A 39 -37.40 25.34 -10.27
N GLY A 40 -36.58 24.69 -11.10
CA GLY A 40 -35.32 24.04 -10.70
C GLY A 40 -34.26 25.04 -10.21
N ILE A 41 -34.20 26.24 -10.82
CA ILE A 41 -33.31 27.33 -10.36
C ILE A 41 -33.72 27.84 -8.97
N VAL A 42 -35.02 27.97 -8.70
CA VAL A 42 -35.50 28.38 -7.38
C VAL A 42 -35.29 27.27 -6.34
N PHE A 43 -35.49 26.00 -6.71
CA PHE A 43 -35.28 24.87 -5.81
C PHE A 43 -33.79 24.68 -5.48
N CYS A 44 -32.91 24.67 -6.48
CA CYS A 44 -31.46 24.58 -6.24
C CYS A 44 -30.91 25.87 -5.61
N GLY A 45 -31.40 27.05 -5.98
CA GLY A 45 -31.00 28.32 -5.38
C GLY A 45 -31.40 28.43 -3.91
N SER A 46 -32.60 27.96 -3.56
CA SER A 46 -33.05 27.88 -2.15
C SER A 46 -32.32 26.77 -1.39
N LEU A 47 -32.03 25.62 -1.99
CA LEU A 47 -31.21 24.58 -1.34
C LEU A 47 -29.78 25.05 -1.07
N MET A 48 -29.14 25.72 -2.04
CA MET A 48 -27.81 26.31 -1.88
C MET A 48 -27.83 27.46 -0.86
N ALA A 49 -28.88 28.28 -0.87
CA ALA A 49 -29.07 29.32 0.14
C ALA A 49 -29.27 28.72 1.54
N ILE A 50 -30.06 27.64 1.67
CA ILE A 50 -30.24 26.92 2.94
C ILE A 50 -28.91 26.30 3.41
N GLN A 51 -28.12 25.68 2.51
CA GLN A 51 -26.78 25.19 2.83
C GLN A 51 -25.79 26.30 3.20
N ALA A 52 -25.94 27.51 2.65
CA ALA A 52 -25.14 28.67 3.01
C ALA A 52 -25.61 29.32 4.34
N LEU A 53 -26.86 29.10 4.73
CA LEU A 53 -27.49 29.68 5.93
C LEU A 53 -27.49 28.73 7.13
N THR A 54 -27.23 27.43 6.95
CA THR A 54 -27.00 26.50 8.06
C THR A 54 -25.57 26.65 8.58
N PRO A 55 -25.36 27.15 9.80
CA PRO A 55 -24.01 27.31 10.33
C PRO A 55 -23.37 25.94 10.52
N LYS A 56 -22.13 25.78 10.05
CA LYS A 56 -21.33 24.58 10.32
C LYS A 56 -21.25 24.31 11.81
N THR A 57 -21.46 23.06 12.19
CA THR A 57 -21.23 22.56 13.55
C THR A 57 -19.78 22.78 13.98
N ALA A 58 -19.50 22.74 15.29
CA ALA A 58 -18.13 22.81 15.79
C ALA A 58 -17.26 21.67 15.24
N ALA A 59 -17.81 20.45 15.12
CA ALA A 59 -17.13 19.30 14.56
C ALA A 59 -16.75 19.51 13.08
N GLU A 60 -17.67 20.03 12.26
CA GLU A 60 -17.39 20.33 10.85
C GLU A 60 -16.29 21.39 10.71
N ARG A 61 -16.35 22.46 11.52
CA ARG A 61 -15.32 23.52 11.51
C ARG A 61 -13.94 22.99 11.90
N LEU A 62 -13.87 22.13 12.93
CA LEU A 62 -12.62 21.48 13.35
C LEU A 62 -12.06 20.58 12.24
N ASN A 63 -12.91 19.75 11.63
CA ASN A 63 -12.50 18.87 10.53
C ASN A 63 -12.07 19.64 9.30
N ASP A 64 -12.74 20.73 8.95
CA ASP A 64 -12.36 21.59 7.82
C ASP A 64 -11.02 22.27 8.05
N ALA A 65 -10.81 22.85 9.25
CA ALA A 65 -9.55 23.49 9.60
C ALA A 65 -8.38 22.48 9.55
N ALA A 66 -8.56 21.28 10.08
CA ALA A 66 -7.57 20.20 9.99
C ALA A 66 -7.32 19.76 8.53
N ARG A 67 -8.39 19.55 7.74
CA ARG A 67 -8.30 19.12 6.35
C ARG A 67 -7.59 20.14 5.45
N ASN A 68 -7.80 21.42 5.71
CA ASN A 68 -7.31 22.52 4.88
C ASN A 68 -5.93 23.03 5.29
N GLY A 69 -5.40 22.61 6.45
CA GLY A 69 -4.14 23.12 6.99
C GLY A 69 -4.26 24.49 7.66
N GLU A 70 -5.44 24.85 8.17
CA GLU A 70 -5.69 26.16 8.79
C GLU A 70 -5.27 26.15 10.27
N LEU A 71 -3.96 26.04 10.54
CA LEU A 71 -3.41 25.82 11.88
C LEU A 71 -3.94 26.80 12.95
N GLU A 72 -3.90 28.10 12.67
CA GLU A 72 -4.33 29.10 13.67
C GLU A 72 -5.83 29.07 13.92
N ASN A 73 -6.63 28.79 12.88
CA ASN A 73 -8.07 28.58 13.02
C ASN A 73 -8.35 27.33 13.86
N LEU A 74 -7.67 26.21 13.57
CA LEU A 74 -7.77 24.96 14.31
C LEU A 74 -7.42 25.15 15.79
N LYS A 75 -6.29 25.82 16.09
CA LYS A 75 -5.88 26.17 17.47
C LYS A 75 -6.96 26.97 18.19
N ASN A 76 -7.56 27.96 17.52
CA ASN A 76 -8.61 28.77 18.12
C ASN A 76 -9.89 27.95 18.38
N LEU A 77 -10.31 27.14 17.42
CA LEU A 77 -11.48 26.26 17.59
C LEU A 77 -11.28 25.26 18.73
N LEU A 78 -10.09 24.67 18.88
CA LEU A 78 -9.78 23.72 19.96
C LEU A 78 -9.77 24.37 21.36
N LYS A 79 -9.61 25.70 21.46
CA LYS A 79 -9.77 26.41 22.75
C LYS A 79 -11.22 26.39 23.23
N PHE A 80 -12.17 26.50 22.30
CA PHE A 80 -13.60 26.54 22.61
C PHE A 80 -14.26 25.15 22.59
N PHE A 81 -13.71 24.22 21.81
CA PHE A 81 -14.29 22.92 21.51
C PHE A 81 -13.25 21.77 21.62
N PRO A 82 -12.55 21.60 22.77
CA PRO A 82 -11.40 20.71 22.89
C PRO A 82 -11.73 19.22 22.67
N ASP A 83 -12.93 18.78 23.07
CA ASP A 83 -13.33 17.36 23.09
C ASP A 83 -14.38 17.02 22.03
N THR A 84 -14.72 17.96 21.15
CA THR A 84 -15.77 17.76 20.14
C THR A 84 -15.39 16.73 19.09
N VAL A 85 -14.10 16.58 18.79
CA VAL A 85 -13.57 15.60 17.84
C VAL A 85 -12.35 14.92 18.47
N GLN A 86 -12.28 13.60 18.37
CA GLN A 86 -11.13 12.86 18.88
C GLN A 86 -9.83 13.30 18.17
N PRO A 87 -8.72 13.52 18.89
CA PRO A 87 -7.45 13.96 18.31
C PRO A 87 -6.97 13.08 17.15
N LEU A 88 -7.10 11.76 17.29
CA LEU A 88 -6.74 10.80 16.25
C LEU A 88 -7.57 10.97 14.96
N HIS A 89 -8.84 11.34 15.08
CA HIS A 89 -9.71 11.59 13.92
C HIS A 89 -9.31 12.87 13.17
N LEU A 90 -8.95 13.94 13.90
CA LEU A 90 -8.41 15.16 13.30
C LEU A 90 -7.09 14.89 12.58
N LEU A 91 -6.19 14.12 13.20
CA LEU A 91 -4.92 13.73 12.59
C LEU A 91 -5.16 12.93 11.30
N SER A 92 -6.01 11.90 11.35
CA SER A 92 -6.37 11.09 10.19
C SER A 92 -6.96 11.93 9.05
N THR A 93 -7.81 12.90 9.39
CA THR A 93 -8.42 13.82 8.42
C THR A 93 -7.37 14.71 7.74
N ALA A 94 -6.43 15.26 8.51
CA ALA A 94 -5.34 16.08 7.99
C ALA A 94 -4.39 15.26 7.11
N MET A 95 -3.97 14.07 7.57
CA MET A 95 -3.09 13.16 6.81
C MET A 95 -3.73 12.69 5.51
N TYR A 96 -4.99 12.26 5.53
CA TYR A 96 -5.71 11.83 4.32
C TYR A 96 -5.79 12.97 3.28
N SER A 97 -6.11 14.19 3.72
CA SER A 97 -6.13 15.37 2.85
C SER A 97 -4.75 15.71 2.30
N TYR A 98 -3.70 15.49 3.08
CA TYR A 98 -2.33 15.68 2.63
C TYR A 98 -1.94 14.69 1.53
N ILE A 99 -2.31 13.42 1.68
CA ILE A 99 -1.91 12.33 0.77
C ILE A 99 -2.71 12.35 -0.54
N TYR A 100 -4.04 12.56 -0.49
CA TYR A 100 -4.94 12.30 -1.62
C TYR A 100 -5.59 13.52 -2.26
N ARG A 101 -5.60 14.70 -1.60
CA ARG A 101 -6.18 15.91 -2.19
C ARG A 101 -5.09 16.81 -2.72
N GLU A 102 -4.92 16.78 -4.04
CA GLU A 102 -4.09 17.73 -4.80
C GLU A 102 -4.63 19.15 -4.61
N ASN A 103 -4.06 19.86 -3.63
CA ASN A 103 -4.11 21.31 -3.56
C ASN A 103 -2.79 21.87 -4.10
N SER A 104 -2.70 23.19 -4.26
CA SER A 104 -1.43 23.85 -4.59
C SER A 104 -0.32 23.50 -3.59
N GLN A 105 0.92 23.33 -4.07
CA GLN A 105 2.12 23.15 -3.24
C GLN A 105 2.22 24.17 -2.08
N ALA A 106 1.71 25.38 -2.29
CA ALA A 106 1.65 26.43 -1.28
C ALA A 106 0.91 26.01 0.02
N LYS A 107 -0.04 25.06 -0.05
CA LYS A 107 -0.78 24.57 1.12
C LYS A 107 -0.16 23.35 1.80
N ASP A 108 0.86 22.73 1.20
CA ASP A 108 1.47 21.51 1.77
C ASP A 108 2.23 21.82 3.05
N ALA A 109 2.99 22.90 3.06
CA ALA A 109 3.69 23.37 4.26
C ALA A 109 2.71 23.62 5.42
N ASP A 110 1.56 24.23 5.14
CA ASP A 110 0.55 24.52 6.17
C ASP A 110 -0.19 23.27 6.65
N LYS A 111 -0.47 22.33 5.75
CA LYS A 111 -0.98 21.00 6.11
C LYS A 111 0.01 20.24 6.99
N LEU A 112 1.30 20.21 6.63
CA LEU A 112 2.35 19.55 7.41
C LEU A 112 2.50 20.18 8.81
N LYS A 113 2.51 21.52 8.92
CA LYS A 113 2.50 22.22 10.22
C LYS A 113 1.27 21.85 11.05
N THR A 114 0.11 21.71 10.42
CA THR A 114 -1.13 21.29 11.09
C THR A 114 -1.05 19.85 11.58
N ILE A 115 -0.49 18.94 10.78
CA ILE A 115 -0.27 17.53 11.15
C ILE A 115 0.73 17.44 12.31
N GLN A 116 1.86 18.15 12.24
CA GLN A 116 2.85 18.22 13.32
C GLN A 116 2.24 18.77 14.62
N PHE A 117 1.41 19.81 14.54
CA PHE A 117 0.69 20.32 15.71
C PHE A 117 -0.23 19.26 16.34
N LEU A 118 -0.95 18.50 15.50
CA LEU A 118 -1.84 17.42 15.98
C LEU A 118 -1.06 16.26 16.60
N LEU A 119 0.07 15.86 16.01
CA LEU A 119 0.97 14.85 16.58
C LEU A 119 1.50 15.30 17.96
N ASN A 120 1.92 16.56 18.09
CA ASN A 120 2.39 17.15 19.35
C ASN A 120 1.32 17.26 20.46
N ARG A 121 0.02 17.06 20.14
CA ARG A 121 -1.06 17.03 21.14
C ARG A 121 -1.19 15.68 21.87
N GLY A 122 -0.21 14.78 21.75
CA GLY A 122 -0.20 13.50 22.46
C GLY A 122 -1.08 12.44 21.81
N VAL A 123 -1.27 12.51 20.48
CA VAL A 123 -1.83 11.37 19.75
C VAL A 123 -0.82 10.24 19.82
N ASP A 124 -1.17 9.14 20.47
CA ASP A 124 -0.32 7.96 20.51
C ASP A 124 -0.28 7.29 19.14
N VAL A 125 0.86 7.45 18.46
CA VAL A 125 1.17 6.82 17.17
C VAL A 125 2.04 5.58 17.31
N THR A 126 2.38 5.18 18.54
CA THR A 126 3.25 4.04 18.84
C THR A 126 2.51 2.70 18.79
N ASP A 127 3.22 1.62 19.13
CA ASP A 127 2.78 0.23 19.07
C ASP A 127 1.55 -0.16 19.90
N GLY A 128 1.08 0.71 20.81
CA GLY A 128 -0.19 0.58 21.54
C GLY A 128 -1.37 1.30 20.89
N GLY A 129 -1.11 2.13 19.88
CA GLY A 129 -2.07 2.94 19.12
C GLY A 129 -2.11 2.58 17.63
N THR A 130 -2.44 3.56 16.78
CA THR A 130 -2.69 3.43 15.33
C THR A 130 -1.46 3.06 14.47
N ASN A 131 -0.82 1.91 14.72
CA ASN A 131 0.19 1.29 13.83
C ASN A 131 -0.36 1.08 12.39
N LYS A 132 -1.67 1.20 12.21
CA LYS A 132 -2.34 1.23 10.90
C LYS A 132 -1.86 2.37 9.99
N PHE A 133 -1.29 3.46 10.50
CA PHE A 133 -0.83 4.55 9.64
C PHE A 133 0.34 4.13 8.76
N VAL A 134 1.43 3.61 9.36
CA VAL A 134 2.62 3.18 8.59
C VAL A 134 2.24 2.08 7.61
N VAL A 135 1.46 1.08 8.06
CA VAL A 135 0.92 0.02 7.18
C VAL A 135 0.11 0.61 6.02
N SER A 136 -0.80 1.54 6.28
CA SER A 136 -1.62 2.16 5.24
C SER A 136 -0.81 3.03 4.28
N LEU A 137 0.23 3.70 4.76
CA LEU A 137 1.09 4.57 3.97
C LEU A 137 1.99 3.76 3.04
N ALA A 138 2.54 2.66 3.55
CA ALA A 138 3.32 1.68 2.79
C ALA A 138 2.47 0.83 1.83
N SER A 139 1.15 0.79 2.03
CA SER A 139 0.21 0.06 1.16
C SER A 139 -0.25 0.92 -0.03
N GLY A 140 -0.13 0.37 -1.24
CA GLY A 140 -0.61 0.99 -2.47
C GLY A 140 0.47 1.71 -3.28
N VAL A 141 0.05 2.46 -4.30
CA VAL A 141 0.98 3.20 -5.16
C VAL A 141 1.62 4.33 -4.35
N LEU A 142 2.95 4.29 -4.26
CA LEU A 142 3.72 5.32 -3.56
C LEU A 142 3.74 6.63 -4.35
N ASN A 143 3.78 7.74 -3.60
CA ASN A 143 4.14 9.07 -4.09
C ASN A 143 5.01 9.76 -3.03
N THR A 144 5.57 10.92 -3.36
CA THR A 144 6.43 11.69 -2.45
C THR A 144 5.75 12.05 -1.14
N ARG A 145 4.44 12.36 -1.17
CA ARG A 145 3.64 12.70 0.02
C ARG A 145 3.50 11.50 0.98
N ARG A 146 3.37 10.28 0.46
CA ARG A 146 3.34 9.07 1.29
C ARG A 146 4.68 8.83 1.95
N LEU A 147 5.79 9.02 1.22
CA LEU A 147 7.12 8.88 1.80
C LEU A 147 7.34 9.91 2.93
N GLU A 148 7.13 11.19 2.65
CA GLU A 148 7.29 12.25 3.66
C GLU A 148 6.37 12.07 4.87
N MET A 149 5.12 11.63 4.65
CA MET A 149 4.21 11.33 5.76
C MET A 149 4.68 10.14 6.57
N THR A 150 5.28 9.13 5.94
CA THR A 150 5.84 7.96 6.62
C THR A 150 7.06 8.37 7.46
N GLU A 151 7.99 9.13 6.87
CA GLU A 151 9.14 9.71 7.58
C GLU A 151 8.68 10.51 8.81
N LEU A 152 7.65 11.33 8.66
CA LEU A 152 7.11 12.13 9.74
C LEU A 152 6.53 11.29 10.88
N VAL A 153 5.65 10.32 10.61
CA VAL A 153 5.05 9.52 11.69
C VAL A 153 6.05 8.61 12.38
N LEU A 154 7.04 8.09 11.64
CA LEU A 154 8.16 7.32 12.21
C LEU A 154 9.03 8.18 13.12
N ALA A 155 9.29 9.45 12.75
CA ALA A 155 10.00 10.40 13.61
C ALA A 155 9.25 10.73 14.93
N TYR A 156 7.95 10.48 14.98
CA TYR A 156 7.12 10.60 16.19
C TYR A 156 6.95 9.27 16.95
N GLY A 157 7.70 8.23 16.58
CA GLY A 157 7.76 6.95 17.30
C GLY A 157 6.78 5.88 16.82
N ALA A 158 6.16 6.05 15.65
CA ALA A 158 5.50 4.93 14.99
C ALA A 158 6.54 3.86 14.60
N SER A 159 6.14 2.58 14.58
CA SER A 159 7.00 1.46 14.16
C SER A 159 6.52 0.89 12.82
N ALA A 160 7.44 0.32 12.05
CA ALA A 160 7.14 -0.42 10.82
C ALA A 160 7.04 -1.94 11.03
N LYS A 161 7.11 -2.44 12.27
CA LYS A 161 7.08 -3.89 12.60
C LYS A 161 5.90 -4.67 12.02
N ASP A 162 4.78 -3.99 11.78
CA ASP A 162 3.56 -4.59 11.26
C ASP A 162 3.40 -4.48 9.74
N VAL A 163 4.38 -3.89 9.06
CA VAL A 163 4.35 -3.74 7.60
C VAL A 163 4.73 -5.04 6.91
N GLU A 164 3.86 -5.49 6.01
CA GLU A 164 4.12 -6.62 5.12
C GLU A 164 4.90 -6.16 3.88
N LEU A 165 6.22 -6.30 3.92
CA LEU A 165 7.10 -5.84 2.84
C LEU A 165 6.84 -6.53 1.50
N SER A 166 6.26 -7.74 1.48
CA SER A 166 5.90 -8.44 0.23
C SER A 166 4.87 -7.66 -0.61
N VAL A 167 4.00 -6.87 0.02
CA VAL A 167 3.02 -6.03 -0.69
C VAL A 167 3.71 -4.84 -1.36
N LEU A 168 4.63 -4.20 -0.63
CA LEU A 168 5.39 -3.06 -1.11
C LEU A 168 6.19 -3.44 -2.36
N VAL A 169 6.99 -4.51 -2.28
CA VAL A 169 7.89 -4.93 -3.36
C VAL A 169 7.13 -5.49 -4.58
N LEU A 170 5.99 -6.14 -4.37
CA LEU A 170 5.15 -6.60 -5.48
C LEU A 170 4.57 -5.42 -6.26
N THR A 171 4.22 -4.33 -5.56
CA THR A 171 3.69 -3.12 -6.18
C THR A 171 4.80 -2.43 -6.99
N ALA A 172 6.01 -2.33 -6.44
CA ALA A 172 7.18 -1.80 -7.16
C ALA A 172 7.39 -2.49 -8.53
N GLY A 173 7.39 -3.83 -8.54
CA GLY A 173 7.62 -4.62 -9.77
C GLY A 173 6.54 -4.50 -10.85
N ARG A 174 5.33 -4.03 -10.52
CA ARG A 174 4.22 -3.87 -11.47
C ARG A 174 4.26 -2.52 -12.21
N HIS A 175 4.96 -1.53 -11.68
CA HIS A 175 4.94 -0.16 -12.17
C HIS A 175 6.17 0.24 -12.99
N GLY A 176 6.99 -0.74 -13.40
CA GLY A 176 8.30 -0.59 -14.04
C GLY A 176 8.61 0.77 -14.67
N TYR A 177 9.26 1.66 -13.91
CA TYR A 177 9.86 2.91 -14.40
C TYR A 177 10.93 3.39 -13.40
N ALA A 178 12.08 3.80 -13.93
CA ALA A 178 13.30 4.16 -13.20
C ALA A 178 13.15 5.29 -12.14
N GLU A 179 12.14 6.16 -12.24
CA GLU A 179 11.86 7.17 -11.21
C GLU A 179 11.10 6.59 -10.00
N SER A 180 10.30 5.52 -10.20
CA SER A 180 9.57 4.87 -9.11
C SER A 180 10.48 3.98 -8.26
N ASP A 181 11.57 3.48 -8.84
CA ASP A 181 12.53 2.62 -8.13
C ASP A 181 13.19 3.36 -6.96
N ASP A 182 13.51 4.66 -7.09
CA ASP A 182 14.02 5.48 -5.96
C ASP A 182 13.01 5.56 -4.82
N LEU A 183 11.73 5.75 -5.15
CA LEU A 183 10.68 5.91 -4.14
C LEU A 183 10.41 4.62 -3.36
N TYR A 184 10.31 3.48 -4.06
CA TYR A 184 10.14 2.18 -3.41
C TYR A 184 11.41 1.76 -2.66
N TYR A 185 12.59 2.03 -3.19
CA TYR A 185 13.85 1.78 -2.50
C TYR A 185 13.96 2.59 -1.20
N ARG A 186 13.70 3.90 -1.26
CA ARG A 186 13.72 4.79 -0.08
C ARG A 186 12.66 4.40 0.95
N MET A 187 11.45 4.07 0.50
CA MET A 187 10.41 3.58 1.40
C MET A 187 10.82 2.26 2.06
N LEU A 188 11.34 1.29 1.30
CA LEU A 188 11.80 0.02 1.85
C LEU A 188 12.92 0.25 2.89
N LYS A 189 13.91 1.08 2.55
CA LYS A 189 15.01 1.44 3.45
C LYS A 189 14.49 2.05 4.76
N LEU A 190 13.64 3.06 4.64
CA LEU A 190 13.04 3.74 5.78
C LEU A 190 12.28 2.76 6.70
N LEU A 191 11.50 1.85 6.12
CA LEU A 191 10.75 0.87 6.91
C LEU A 191 11.68 -0.12 7.63
N LEU A 192 12.72 -0.60 6.96
CA LEU A 192 13.71 -1.51 7.55
C LEU A 192 14.55 -0.85 8.65
N GLU A 193 14.84 0.44 8.54
CA GLU A 193 15.50 1.25 9.58
C GLU A 193 14.59 1.48 10.81
N HIS A 194 13.29 1.24 10.67
CA HIS A 194 12.26 1.44 11.71
C HIS A 194 11.50 0.14 12.05
N ASP A 195 12.23 -0.95 12.25
CA ASP A 195 11.75 -2.25 12.77
C ASP A 195 10.90 -3.11 11.83
N ALA A 196 10.78 -2.79 10.53
CA ALA A 196 10.14 -3.73 9.60
C ALA A 196 10.95 -5.04 9.53
N ASP A 197 10.29 -6.16 9.83
CA ASP A 197 10.92 -7.48 9.75
C ASP A 197 11.05 -7.92 8.28
N PRO A 198 12.28 -8.10 7.75
CA PRO A 198 12.50 -8.50 6.36
C PRO A 198 11.99 -9.91 6.04
N ASN A 199 11.74 -10.74 7.06
CA ASN A 199 11.26 -12.11 6.95
C ASN A 199 9.77 -12.26 7.20
N ARG A 200 9.08 -11.16 7.58
CA ARG A 200 7.63 -11.18 7.77
C ARG A 200 6.94 -11.55 6.47
N THR A 201 6.07 -12.55 6.54
CA THR A 201 5.26 -12.98 5.41
C THR A 201 3.88 -13.47 5.86
N GLU A 202 2.83 -12.94 5.23
CA GLU A 202 1.48 -13.45 5.40
C GLU A 202 1.29 -14.84 4.76
N ARG A 203 0.43 -15.66 5.36
CA ARG A 203 0.12 -17.00 4.85
C ARG A 203 -0.28 -16.94 3.37
N GLY A 204 0.46 -17.67 2.54
CA GLY A 204 0.19 -17.79 1.11
C GLY A 204 0.86 -16.72 0.23
N ARG A 205 1.55 -15.73 0.83
CA ARG A 205 2.45 -14.85 0.09
C ARG A 205 3.86 -15.41 0.04
N LYS A 206 4.60 -14.99 -0.98
CA LYS A 206 6.04 -15.24 -1.06
C LYS A 206 6.76 -14.24 -0.14
N PRO A 207 7.90 -14.62 0.46
CA PRO A 207 8.77 -13.67 1.14
C PRO A 207 9.15 -12.50 0.21
N ALA A 208 9.39 -11.33 0.79
CA ALA A 208 9.75 -10.13 0.04
C ALA A 208 11.04 -10.34 -0.77
N LEU A 209 12.06 -10.99 -0.16
CA LEU A 209 13.32 -11.30 -0.82
C LEU A 209 13.11 -12.16 -2.08
N LEU A 210 12.39 -13.27 -1.95
CA LEU A 210 12.13 -14.16 -3.08
C LEU A 210 11.34 -13.45 -4.19
N THR A 211 10.43 -12.55 -3.84
CA THR A 211 9.69 -11.74 -4.81
C THR A 211 10.63 -10.82 -5.60
N LEU A 212 11.50 -10.06 -4.93
CA LEU A 212 12.46 -9.17 -5.60
C LEU A 212 13.44 -9.93 -6.50
N VAL A 213 13.98 -11.06 -6.04
CA VAL A 213 14.87 -11.91 -6.84
C VAL A 213 14.15 -12.44 -8.08
N THR A 214 12.89 -12.87 -7.96
CA THR A 214 12.14 -13.33 -9.14
C THR A 214 11.91 -12.23 -10.18
N LEU A 215 11.85 -10.97 -9.73
CA LEU A 215 11.67 -9.77 -10.54
C LEU A 215 12.99 -9.12 -10.99
N ASN A 216 14.15 -9.74 -10.72
CA ASN A 216 15.49 -9.20 -10.99
C ASN A 216 15.79 -7.85 -10.29
N GLN A 217 15.12 -7.55 -9.18
CA GLN A 217 15.27 -6.31 -8.41
C GLN A 217 16.40 -6.44 -7.37
N PHE A 218 17.62 -6.73 -7.85
CA PHE A 218 18.77 -7.03 -6.98
C PHE A 218 19.13 -5.92 -5.98
N PRO A 219 19.08 -4.61 -6.31
CA PRO A 219 19.40 -3.57 -5.32
C PRO A 219 18.49 -3.56 -4.10
N MET A 220 17.18 -3.72 -4.29
CA MET A 220 16.23 -3.83 -3.18
C MET A 220 16.37 -5.19 -2.46
N ALA A 221 16.74 -6.25 -3.17
CA ALA A 221 16.98 -7.56 -2.57
C ALA A 221 18.21 -7.53 -1.65
N GLU A 222 19.26 -6.84 -2.08
CA GLU A 222 20.48 -6.61 -1.29
C GLU A 222 20.16 -5.81 -0.03
N LEU A 223 19.31 -4.78 -0.13
CA LEU A 223 18.84 -4.03 1.03
C LEU A 223 18.11 -4.92 2.06
N LEU A 224 17.22 -5.82 1.62
CA LEU A 224 16.59 -6.79 2.52
C LEU A 224 17.62 -7.71 3.20
N LEU A 225 18.60 -8.21 2.45
CA LEU A 225 19.67 -9.08 2.96
C LEU A 225 20.55 -8.35 3.98
N GLN A 226 20.89 -7.09 3.74
CA GLN A 226 21.65 -6.24 4.68
C GLN A 226 20.91 -6.06 6.02
N HIS A 227 19.58 -6.12 6.02
CA HIS A 227 18.76 -6.03 7.23
C HIS A 227 18.36 -7.41 7.80
N GLY A 228 18.93 -8.51 7.31
CA GLY A 228 18.75 -9.85 7.89
C GLY A 228 17.65 -10.71 7.26
N ALA A 229 17.26 -10.43 6.01
CA ALA A 229 16.45 -11.38 5.25
C ALA A 229 17.16 -12.73 5.13
N ASP A 230 16.42 -13.82 5.34
CA ASP A 230 16.93 -15.18 5.18
C ASP A 230 17.12 -15.51 3.69
N PRO A 231 18.36 -15.70 3.21
CA PRO A 231 18.63 -16.00 1.81
C PRO A 231 18.09 -17.38 1.38
N ASP A 232 17.83 -18.27 2.33
CA ASP A 232 17.20 -19.57 2.08
C ASP A 232 15.68 -19.52 2.11
N ALA A 233 15.06 -18.38 2.46
CA ALA A 233 13.62 -18.26 2.67
C ALA A 233 12.79 -18.90 1.53
N GLY A 234 12.04 -19.93 1.92
CA GLY A 234 11.14 -20.67 1.06
C GLY A 234 9.93 -19.90 0.58
N LYS A 235 9.30 -20.38 -0.49
CA LYS A 235 8.04 -19.79 -1.01
C LYS A 235 6.91 -19.87 0.02
N ASN A 236 6.90 -20.93 0.83
CA ASN A 236 5.91 -21.21 1.87
C ASN A 236 6.53 -22.21 2.88
N PRO A 237 5.89 -22.49 4.02
CA PRO A 237 6.44 -23.42 5.02
C PRO A 237 6.71 -24.85 4.52
N THR A 238 6.07 -25.29 3.43
CA THR A 238 6.25 -26.63 2.83
C THR A 238 7.27 -26.67 1.69
N GLU A 239 7.70 -25.51 1.19
CA GLU A 239 8.75 -25.35 0.19
C GLU A 239 9.84 -24.46 0.81
N PRO A 240 10.65 -24.99 1.75
CA PRO A 240 11.45 -24.18 2.66
C PRO A 240 12.65 -23.49 2.00
N SER A 241 12.91 -23.73 0.70
CA SER A 241 14.03 -23.14 -0.02
C SER A 241 13.59 -22.30 -1.21
N GLY A 242 14.01 -21.03 -1.21
CA GLY A 242 13.88 -20.14 -2.35
C GLY A 242 14.61 -20.65 -3.60
N LEU A 243 15.75 -21.33 -3.44
CA LEU A 243 16.50 -21.93 -4.56
C LEU A 243 15.75 -23.08 -5.21
N LEU A 244 15.09 -23.94 -4.43
CA LEU A 244 14.26 -25.02 -5.00
C LEU A 244 13.12 -24.45 -5.83
N PHE A 245 12.47 -23.40 -5.32
CA PHE A 245 11.43 -22.69 -6.06
C PHE A 245 11.97 -22.10 -7.38
N LEU A 246 13.13 -21.45 -7.35
CA LEU A 246 13.74 -20.86 -8.54
C LEU A 246 14.14 -21.93 -9.57
N ALA A 247 14.78 -23.02 -9.14
CA ALA A 247 15.17 -24.11 -10.03
C ALA A 247 13.96 -24.74 -10.74
N ALA A 248 12.82 -24.84 -10.07
CA ALA A 248 11.57 -25.35 -10.63
C ALA A 248 10.77 -24.30 -11.44
N SER A 249 11.15 -23.03 -11.41
CA SER A 249 10.35 -21.94 -11.98
C SER A 249 10.35 -21.90 -13.52
N CYS A 250 11.37 -22.49 -14.15
CA CYS A 250 11.50 -22.62 -15.59
C CYS A 250 11.31 -24.08 -16.02
N GLY A 251 10.11 -24.62 -15.83
CA GLY A 251 9.76 -25.97 -16.30
C GLY A 251 9.82 -26.09 -17.83
N LYS A 252 9.68 -27.32 -18.34
CA LYS A 252 9.71 -27.61 -19.79
C LYS A 252 8.70 -26.77 -20.60
N PRO A 253 9.03 -26.43 -21.86
CA PRO A 253 8.15 -25.65 -22.73
C PRO A 253 6.81 -26.35 -22.94
N ASP A 254 5.71 -25.63 -22.74
CA ASP A 254 4.35 -26.09 -23.04
C ASP A 254 3.98 -25.72 -24.47
N TYR A 255 3.76 -26.74 -25.31
CA TYR A 255 3.40 -26.59 -26.72
C TYR A 255 1.88 -26.60 -26.97
N LYS A 256 1.06 -26.75 -25.91
CA LYS A 256 -0.38 -26.98 -26.06
C LYS A 256 -1.13 -25.82 -26.75
N TRP A 257 -0.67 -24.58 -26.54
CA TRP A 257 -1.37 -23.38 -27.00
C TRP A 257 -0.48 -22.41 -27.80
N THR A 258 0.72 -22.83 -28.20
CA THR A 258 1.68 -21.96 -28.91
C THR A 258 2.57 -22.76 -29.85
N SER A 259 3.20 -22.09 -30.83
CA SER A 259 4.14 -22.76 -31.73
C SER A 259 5.40 -23.18 -30.99
N LYS A 260 6.09 -24.20 -31.51
CA LYS A 260 7.37 -24.67 -30.94
C LYS A 260 8.38 -23.53 -30.80
N GLU A 261 8.49 -22.68 -31.81
CA GLU A 261 9.45 -21.57 -31.84
C GLU A 261 9.15 -20.54 -30.74
N VAL A 262 7.87 -20.27 -30.46
CA VAL A 262 7.47 -19.31 -29.42
C VAL A 262 7.63 -19.93 -28.04
N ALA A 263 7.26 -21.20 -27.85
CA ALA A 263 7.47 -21.92 -26.60
C ALA A 263 8.97 -21.99 -26.24
N ASP A 264 9.81 -22.40 -27.18
CA ASP A 264 11.25 -22.52 -27.00
C ASP A 264 11.88 -21.15 -26.71
N ARG A 265 11.45 -20.08 -27.40
CA ARG A 265 11.92 -18.71 -27.13
C ARG A 265 11.58 -18.24 -25.71
N ASN A 266 10.34 -18.44 -25.28
CA ASN A 266 9.90 -18.03 -23.94
C ASN A 266 10.61 -18.83 -22.85
N TRP A 267 10.77 -20.14 -23.06
CA TRP A 267 11.51 -21.00 -22.16
C TRP A 267 12.98 -20.59 -22.07
N ASN A 268 13.66 -20.40 -23.21
CA ASN A 268 15.06 -19.93 -23.25
C ASN A 268 15.25 -18.59 -22.52
N LYS A 269 14.29 -17.66 -22.63
CA LYS A 269 14.31 -16.40 -21.87
C LYS A 269 14.17 -16.62 -20.37
N CYS A 270 13.35 -17.58 -19.93
CA CYS A 270 13.28 -17.95 -18.52
C CYS A 270 14.63 -18.51 -18.03
N LEU A 271 15.22 -19.42 -18.81
CA LEU A 271 16.48 -20.08 -18.48
C LEU A 271 17.66 -19.11 -18.41
N SER A 272 17.70 -18.08 -19.26
CA SER A 272 18.82 -17.13 -19.30
C SER A 272 18.95 -16.28 -18.03
N ASP A 273 17.83 -15.95 -17.39
CA ASP A 273 17.83 -15.10 -16.19
C ASP A 273 18.11 -15.89 -14.90
N LEU A 274 17.86 -17.21 -14.92
CA LEU A 274 17.88 -18.05 -13.74
C LEU A 274 19.27 -18.16 -13.07
N PRO A 275 20.39 -18.33 -13.80
CA PRO A 275 21.73 -18.34 -13.23
C PRO A 275 22.04 -17.11 -12.37
N ALA A 276 21.69 -15.91 -12.84
CA ALA A 276 21.95 -14.68 -12.11
C ALA A 276 21.21 -14.64 -10.76
N LYS A 277 19.95 -15.10 -10.75
CA LYS A 277 19.13 -15.19 -9.52
C LYS A 277 19.70 -16.17 -8.51
N VAL A 278 20.14 -17.35 -8.99
CA VAL A 278 20.73 -18.39 -8.14
C VAL A 278 22.09 -17.95 -7.60
N SER A 279 22.98 -17.43 -8.47
CA SER A 279 24.27 -16.89 -8.07
C SER A 279 24.13 -15.75 -7.06
N PHE A 280 23.12 -14.88 -7.22
CA PHE A 280 22.85 -13.81 -6.27
C PHE A 280 22.53 -14.37 -4.88
N LEU A 281 21.59 -15.31 -4.74
CA LEU A 281 21.23 -15.88 -3.44
C LEU A 281 22.37 -16.67 -2.80
N VAL A 282 23.08 -17.52 -3.56
CA VAL A 282 24.23 -18.27 -3.05
C VAL A 282 25.36 -17.33 -2.64
N GLY A 283 25.60 -16.27 -3.41
CA GLY A 283 26.57 -15.22 -3.06
C GLY A 283 26.24 -14.49 -1.76
N HIS A 284 24.98 -14.49 -1.34
CA HIS A 284 24.50 -13.93 -0.08
C HIS A 284 24.21 -15.00 1.00
N GLY A 285 24.76 -16.20 0.84
CA GLY A 285 24.79 -17.22 1.90
C GLY A 285 23.67 -18.25 1.86
N ALA A 286 22.83 -18.28 0.81
CA ALA A 286 21.89 -19.37 0.64
C ALA A 286 22.63 -20.71 0.42
N ASP A 287 22.09 -21.79 0.97
CA ASP A 287 22.60 -23.14 0.72
C ASP A 287 22.36 -23.51 -0.75
N VAL A 288 23.46 -23.74 -1.48
CA VAL A 288 23.45 -24.14 -2.89
C VAL A 288 22.70 -25.47 -3.11
N ASN A 289 22.61 -26.33 -2.10
CA ASN A 289 21.83 -27.57 -2.15
C ASN A 289 20.37 -27.37 -1.73
N GLY A 290 19.95 -26.13 -1.45
CA GLY A 290 18.58 -25.73 -1.21
C GLY A 290 18.00 -26.23 0.11
N LYS A 291 18.82 -26.30 1.19
CA LYS A 291 18.43 -26.85 2.49
C LYS A 291 17.74 -28.22 2.37
N ALA A 292 18.19 -29.01 1.40
CA ALA A 292 17.57 -30.29 1.08
C ALA A 292 17.56 -31.21 2.30
N GLY A 293 16.41 -31.82 2.56
CA GLY A 293 16.20 -32.70 3.70
C GLY A 293 14.90 -33.47 3.57
N MET A 294 14.57 -34.32 4.55
CA MET A 294 13.36 -35.14 4.51
C MET A 294 12.05 -34.36 4.25
N PRO A 295 11.83 -33.15 4.82
CA PRO A 295 10.63 -32.35 4.50
C PRO A 295 10.50 -31.99 3.02
N SER A 296 11.62 -31.78 2.31
CA SER A 296 11.66 -31.53 0.87
C SER A 296 11.88 -32.82 0.05
N GLN A 297 11.79 -34.00 0.68
CA GLN A 297 12.13 -35.30 0.09
C GLN A 297 13.55 -35.32 -0.50
N CYS A 298 14.47 -34.64 0.17
CA CYS A 298 15.86 -34.47 -0.26
C CYS A 298 16.02 -33.84 -1.65
N ALA A 299 15.00 -33.18 -2.19
CA ALA A 299 15.09 -32.50 -3.46
C ALA A 299 16.11 -31.36 -3.39
N THR A 300 17.02 -31.30 -4.36
CA THR A 300 18.04 -30.24 -4.49
C THR A 300 17.80 -29.41 -5.76
N PRO A 301 18.31 -28.17 -5.83
CA PRO A 301 18.28 -27.38 -7.06
C PRO A 301 18.97 -28.11 -8.23
N TYR A 302 20.01 -28.89 -7.95
CA TYR A 302 20.74 -29.66 -8.96
C TYR A 302 19.87 -30.79 -9.54
N ASP A 303 19.17 -31.54 -8.70
CA ASP A 303 18.27 -32.62 -9.14
C ASP A 303 17.11 -32.08 -9.98
N ILE A 304 16.56 -30.93 -9.59
CA ILE A 304 15.52 -30.24 -10.37
C ILE A 304 16.07 -29.80 -11.72
N ALA A 305 17.23 -29.13 -11.75
CA ALA A 305 17.87 -28.69 -13.00
C ALA A 305 18.14 -29.87 -13.95
N LYS A 306 18.56 -31.02 -13.42
CA LYS A 306 18.76 -32.25 -14.17
C LYS A 306 17.46 -32.81 -14.74
N LYS A 307 16.40 -32.87 -13.93
CA LYS A 307 15.08 -33.35 -14.35
C LYS A 307 14.47 -32.49 -15.47
N GLU A 308 14.65 -31.19 -15.38
CA GLU A 308 14.12 -30.20 -16.34
C GLU A 308 15.04 -29.99 -17.57
N ASP A 309 16.17 -30.69 -17.65
CA ASP A 309 17.16 -30.58 -18.74
C ASP A 309 17.75 -29.16 -18.89
N ASN A 310 17.98 -28.49 -17.77
CA ASN A 310 18.51 -27.13 -17.71
C ASN A 310 20.04 -27.14 -17.62
N ALA A 311 20.70 -27.29 -18.77
CA ALA A 311 22.17 -27.38 -18.83
C ALA A 311 22.90 -26.14 -18.28
N LEU A 312 22.32 -24.95 -18.49
CA LEU A 312 22.91 -23.70 -18.01
C LEU A 312 22.87 -23.59 -16.48
N LEU A 313 21.73 -23.94 -15.86
CA LEU A 313 21.62 -23.96 -14.41
C LEU A 313 22.47 -25.08 -13.79
N LEU A 314 22.55 -26.26 -14.41
CA LEU A 314 23.44 -27.34 -13.96
C LEU A 314 24.89 -26.87 -13.89
N LYS A 315 25.39 -26.25 -14.96
CA LYS A 315 26.74 -25.67 -14.98
C LYS A 315 26.92 -24.63 -13.87
N THR A 316 25.97 -23.71 -13.73
CA THR A 316 26.02 -22.66 -12.71
C THR A 316 26.06 -23.24 -11.30
N LEU A 317 25.22 -24.23 -10.99
CA LEU A 317 25.18 -24.88 -9.68
C LEU A 317 26.50 -25.60 -9.36
N LEU A 318 27.13 -26.26 -10.33
CA LEU A 318 28.44 -26.88 -10.14
C LEU A 318 29.55 -25.84 -9.89
N GLU A 319 29.52 -24.71 -10.61
CA GLU A 319 30.44 -23.58 -10.37
C GLU A 319 30.25 -22.99 -8.97
N LEU A 320 29.02 -22.96 -8.48
CA LEU A 320 28.64 -22.57 -7.12
C LEU A 320 28.85 -23.68 -6.07
N LYS A 321 29.48 -24.80 -6.46
CA LYS A 321 29.84 -25.93 -5.58
C LYS A 321 28.66 -26.73 -5.03
N ALA A 322 27.56 -26.84 -5.77
CA ALA A 322 26.50 -27.81 -5.48
C ALA A 322 27.06 -29.25 -5.48
N ASP A 323 26.61 -30.08 -4.55
CA ASP A 323 26.95 -31.51 -4.55
C ASP A 323 25.92 -32.26 -5.42
N PRO A 324 26.32 -32.77 -6.60
CA PRO A 324 25.40 -33.43 -7.53
C PRO A 324 24.85 -34.77 -7.00
N ARG A 325 25.36 -35.26 -5.88
CA ARG A 325 24.89 -36.47 -5.20
C ARG A 325 24.26 -36.18 -3.84
N PHE A 326 24.00 -34.92 -3.50
CA PHE A 326 23.46 -34.57 -2.18
C PHE A 326 22.10 -35.25 -1.94
N GLY A 327 21.18 -35.16 -2.91
CA GLY A 327 19.86 -35.78 -2.79
C GLY A 327 19.92 -37.29 -2.57
N GLU A 328 20.76 -37.99 -3.35
CA GLU A 328 21.01 -39.43 -3.20
C GLU A 328 21.54 -39.80 -1.81
N LYS A 329 22.53 -39.05 -1.31
CA LYS A 329 23.11 -39.27 0.03
C LYS A 329 22.12 -38.99 1.14
N CYS A 330 21.32 -37.93 1.00
CA CYS A 330 20.28 -37.54 1.95
C CYS A 330 19.23 -38.64 2.09
N LEU A 331 18.75 -39.20 0.96
CA LEU A 331 17.80 -40.32 0.95
C LEU A 331 18.40 -41.60 1.54
N ALA A 332 19.69 -41.86 1.33
CA ALA A 332 20.36 -43.03 1.89
C ALA A 332 20.61 -42.93 3.41
N SER A 333 20.46 -41.74 4.01
CA SER A 333 20.86 -41.46 5.40
C SER A 333 19.70 -41.36 6.38
N GLY A 334 18.44 -41.45 5.95
CA GLY A 334 17.27 -41.44 6.84
C GLY A 334 16.23 -42.46 6.47
#